data_AF-A0A2E0FEI1-F1
#
_entry.id   AF-A0A2E0FEI1-F1
#
_cell.length_a   1.000
_cell.length_b   1.000
_cell.length_c   1.000
_cell.angle_alpha   90.00
_cell.angle_beta   90.00
_cell.angle_gamma   90.00
#
_symmetry.space_group_name_H-M   'P 1'
#
loop_
_entity.id
_entity.type
_entity.pdbx_description
1 polymer ?
#
loop_
_entity_poly.entity_id
_entity_poly.type
_entity_poly.pdbx_seq_one_letter_code
_entity_poly.pdbx_strand_id
1 'polypeptide(L)'
;MKTTLHHVGSNAPILNGLRTFLTSVSRAFLLISVFFLLISGHLNAQFVASDDWSLYKSIDELNIYAKLQNCPRNAGYDRNNVLLRIKNTGQSAKTVDYHLHLYYNGECKTCDDSYDEYKFSYTIATGEEIVGNCDVSNSGLSLFAGWSEKGISKVDYSGFELALLQVRDEGFSDQELKNKFYQEDLTDLRKYIANLRENLDKTDSRESKNSGSEVAQVSEKELMVAIEVWITRDAMAVSPNELLNPFELTVNEVRLLSAKSLNYVNGHPDRFVIINQK
;
A
#
# COMPACT_ATOMS: atom_id res chain seq x y z
N MET A 1 86.56 -23.90 41.47
CA MET A 1 86.86 -23.11 40.26
C MET A 1 85.54 -22.52 39.79
N LYS A 2 85.45 -21.18 39.67
CA LYS A 2 84.27 -20.40 39.25
C LYS A 2 84.10 -20.47 37.73
N THR A 3 82.87 -20.69 37.26
CA THR A 3 82.31 -20.13 35.99
C THR A 3 80.80 -20.45 35.96
N THR A 4 79.94 -19.55 36.44
CA THR A 4 79.13 -18.56 35.70
C THR A 4 78.00 -19.16 34.82
N LEU A 5 76.78 -18.87 35.28
CA LEU A 5 75.52 -18.87 34.53
C LEU A 5 75.58 -17.91 33.34
N HIS A 6 75.05 -18.36 32.19
CA HIS A 6 74.56 -17.50 31.13
C HIS A 6 73.09 -17.83 30.81
N HIS A 7 72.27 -16.78 30.82
CA HIS A 7 70.91 -16.76 30.26
C HIS A 7 70.97 -16.84 28.73
N VAL A 8 70.21 -17.75 28.14
CA VAL A 8 69.58 -17.66 26.81
C VAL A 8 68.29 -18.48 26.95
N GLY A 9 67.08 -18.02 26.67
CA GLY A 9 66.64 -16.99 25.74
C GLY A 9 65.39 -17.57 25.08
N SER A 10 64.26 -16.93 25.34
CA SER A 10 62.92 -17.19 24.81
C SER A 10 62.92 -17.64 23.34
N ASN A 11 62.22 -18.74 23.03
CA ASN A 11 61.64 -18.98 21.70
C ASN A 11 60.23 -19.55 21.85
N ALA A 12 59.26 -18.69 22.14
CA ALA A 12 57.87 -18.97 21.84
C ALA A 12 57.18 -17.69 21.36
N PRO A 13 57.22 -17.39 20.05
CA PRO A 13 56.06 -16.74 19.45
C PRO A 13 55.89 -17.13 17.98
N ILE A 14 55.68 -18.42 17.65
CA ILE A 14 55.31 -18.79 16.26
C ILE A 14 53.97 -19.53 16.19
N LEU A 15 53.54 -20.22 17.26
CA LEU A 15 52.26 -20.94 17.23
C LEU A 15 51.01 -20.09 17.52
N ASN A 16 51.12 -18.94 18.19
CA ASN A 16 49.94 -18.12 18.51
C ASN A 16 49.48 -17.20 17.36
N GLY A 17 50.39 -16.81 16.46
CA GLY A 17 50.04 -15.96 15.30
C GLY A 17 49.21 -16.69 14.25
N LEU A 18 49.49 -17.98 14.02
CA LEU A 18 48.75 -18.77 13.02
C LEU A 18 47.31 -19.05 13.47
N ARG A 19 47.09 -19.24 14.77
CA ARG A 19 45.77 -19.59 15.34
C ARG A 19 44.82 -18.39 15.41
N THR A 20 45.33 -17.19 15.67
CA THR A 20 44.55 -15.94 15.60
C THR A 20 44.27 -15.53 14.15
N PHE A 21 45.19 -15.79 13.22
CA PHE A 21 44.97 -15.50 11.80
C PHE A 21 43.88 -16.40 11.19
N LEU A 22 43.91 -17.71 11.48
CA LEU A 22 42.91 -18.67 10.96
C LEU A 22 41.49 -18.46 11.51
N THR A 23 41.36 -18.00 12.77
CA THR A 23 40.04 -17.71 13.39
C THR A 23 39.48 -16.35 12.99
N SER A 24 40.34 -15.38 12.67
CA SER A 24 39.91 -14.07 12.15
C SER A 24 39.40 -14.18 10.71
N VAL A 25 40.11 -14.94 9.85
CA VAL A 25 39.70 -15.16 8.45
C VAL A 25 38.37 -15.94 8.37
N SER A 26 38.12 -16.93 9.25
CA SER A 26 36.86 -17.68 9.22
C SER A 26 35.65 -16.87 9.68
N ARG A 27 35.82 -15.95 10.63
CA ARG A 27 34.76 -15.02 11.08
C ARG A 27 34.46 -13.95 10.04
N ALA A 28 35.48 -13.41 9.37
CA ALA A 28 35.29 -12.48 8.26
C ALA A 28 34.56 -13.15 7.09
N PHE A 29 34.90 -14.41 6.75
CA PHE A 29 34.24 -15.15 5.68
C PHE A 29 32.77 -15.47 5.98
N LEU A 30 32.44 -15.79 7.24
CA LEU A 30 31.05 -15.96 7.69
C LEU A 30 30.23 -14.67 7.60
N LEU A 31 30.81 -13.53 7.99
CA LEU A 31 30.12 -12.23 7.92
C LEU A 31 29.92 -11.76 6.47
N ILE A 32 30.89 -12.00 5.58
CA ILE A 32 30.77 -11.69 4.15
C ILE A 32 29.73 -12.60 3.46
N SER A 33 29.67 -13.87 3.84
CA SER A 33 28.65 -14.83 3.36
C SER A 33 27.23 -14.40 3.76
N VAL A 34 27.02 -13.98 5.01
CA VAL A 34 25.73 -13.44 5.47
C VAL A 34 25.37 -12.15 4.73
N PHE A 35 26.35 -11.29 4.44
CA PHE A 35 26.13 -10.05 3.68
C PHE A 35 25.77 -10.32 2.20
N PHE A 36 26.37 -11.32 1.55
CA PHE A 36 26.03 -11.71 0.18
C PHE A 36 24.64 -12.40 0.08
N LEU A 37 24.24 -13.14 1.11
CA LEU A 37 22.89 -13.72 1.18
C LEU A 37 21.80 -12.65 1.34
N LEU A 38 22.11 -11.52 2.00
CA LEU A 38 21.17 -10.40 2.15
C LEU A 38 20.97 -9.57 0.87
N ILE A 39 21.92 -9.60 -0.08
CA ILE A 39 21.83 -8.84 -1.34
C ILE A 39 21.14 -9.67 -2.45
N SER A 40 21.02 -10.99 -2.29
CA SER A 40 20.47 -11.89 -3.31
C SER A 40 18.93 -11.88 -3.40
N GLY A 41 18.25 -10.93 -2.74
CA GLY A 41 16.79 -10.90 -2.58
C GLY A 41 15.98 -10.05 -3.57
N HIS A 42 16.60 -9.42 -4.58
CA HIS A 42 15.87 -8.57 -5.55
C HIS A 42 16.05 -9.02 -7.00
N LEU A 43 15.82 -10.31 -7.27
CA LEU A 43 15.29 -10.67 -8.58
C LEU A 43 13.79 -10.36 -8.53
N ASN A 44 13.39 -9.16 -8.96
CA ASN A 44 11.99 -8.88 -9.26
C ASN A 44 11.59 -9.83 -10.39
N ALA A 45 11.03 -10.99 -10.03
CA ALA A 45 10.43 -11.89 -10.99
C ALA A 45 9.32 -11.11 -11.70
N GLN A 46 9.53 -10.81 -12.98
CA GLN A 46 8.54 -10.14 -13.82
C GLN A 46 7.29 -11.02 -13.84
N PHE A 47 6.11 -10.41 -13.68
CA PHE A 47 4.88 -11.16 -13.74
C PHE A 47 4.50 -11.39 -15.20
N VAL A 48 4.29 -12.66 -15.55
CA VAL A 48 3.81 -13.09 -16.86
C VAL A 48 2.38 -13.57 -16.69
N ALA A 49 1.44 -12.88 -17.33
CA ALA A 49 0.02 -13.22 -17.22
C ALA A 49 -0.34 -14.49 -17.99
N SER A 50 -1.21 -15.31 -17.40
CA SER A 50 -1.85 -16.47 -18.02
C SER A 50 -3.22 -16.11 -18.60
N ASP A 51 -3.83 -17.01 -19.38
CA ASP A 51 -5.17 -16.81 -19.95
C ASP A 51 -6.27 -16.66 -18.87
N ASP A 52 -6.06 -17.25 -17.68
CA ASP A 52 -6.94 -17.12 -16.52
C ASP A 52 -6.49 -15.99 -15.57
N TRP A 53 -7.47 -15.40 -14.87
CA TRP A 53 -7.22 -14.42 -13.80
C TRP A 53 -6.36 -15.04 -12.69
N SER A 54 -5.17 -14.50 -12.52
CA SER A 54 -4.23 -14.88 -11.45
C SER A 54 -3.94 -13.68 -10.56
N LEU A 55 -3.75 -13.93 -9.26
CA LEU A 55 -3.40 -12.88 -8.30
C LEU A 55 -1.98 -12.39 -8.61
N TYR A 56 -1.86 -11.12 -9.01
CA TYR A 56 -0.59 -10.44 -9.20
C TYR A 56 -0.02 -9.97 -7.85
N LYS A 57 -0.84 -9.26 -7.05
CA LYS A 57 -0.43 -8.68 -5.77
C LYS A 57 -1.62 -8.45 -4.85
N SER A 58 -1.40 -8.62 -3.55
CA SER A 58 -2.31 -8.18 -2.48
C SER A 58 -1.57 -7.18 -1.63
N ILE A 59 -2.13 -5.99 -1.43
CA ILE A 59 -1.52 -4.90 -0.65
C ILE A 59 -2.62 -3.99 -0.10
N ASP A 60 -2.54 -3.66 1.19
CA ASP A 60 -3.45 -2.71 1.86
C ASP A 60 -4.94 -2.94 1.54
N GLU A 61 -5.35 -4.20 1.63
CA GLU A 61 -6.72 -4.68 1.35
C GLU A 61 -7.18 -4.46 -0.11
N LEU A 62 -6.26 -4.20 -1.05
CA LEU A 62 -6.46 -4.30 -2.49
C LEU A 62 -5.89 -5.61 -3.04
N ASN A 63 -6.70 -6.31 -3.83
CA ASN A 63 -6.26 -7.45 -4.62
C ASN A 63 -6.17 -7.06 -6.10
N ILE A 64 -4.98 -7.18 -6.68
CA ILE A 64 -4.70 -6.93 -8.08
C ILE A 64 -4.53 -8.28 -8.78
N TYR A 65 -5.33 -8.51 -9.81
CA TYR A 65 -5.29 -9.68 -10.67
C TYR A 65 -4.89 -9.29 -12.08
N ALA A 66 -4.29 -10.22 -12.80
CA ALA A 66 -3.95 -10.06 -14.20
C ALA A 66 -4.35 -11.30 -15.01
N LYS A 67 -4.71 -11.09 -16.28
CA LYS A 67 -4.85 -12.17 -17.27
C LYS A 67 -4.40 -11.70 -18.65
N LEU A 68 -3.93 -12.62 -19.48
CA LEU A 68 -3.69 -12.44 -20.90
C LEU A 68 -5.01 -12.65 -21.65
N GLN A 69 -5.35 -11.73 -22.55
CA GLN A 69 -6.59 -11.75 -23.30
C GLN A 69 -6.32 -11.43 -24.76
N ASN A 70 -6.87 -12.25 -25.66
CA ASN A 70 -6.97 -11.88 -27.07
C ASN A 70 -8.02 -10.77 -27.23
N CYS A 71 -7.59 -9.65 -27.80
CA CYS A 71 -8.36 -8.42 -27.99
C CYS A 71 -8.44 -8.10 -29.49
N PRO A 72 -9.37 -8.75 -30.21
CA PRO A 72 -9.54 -8.50 -31.64
C PRO A 72 -10.09 -7.09 -31.88
N ARG A 73 -9.77 -6.51 -33.03
CA ARG A 73 -10.28 -5.19 -33.41
C ARG A 73 -11.15 -5.24 -34.66
N ASN A 74 -12.17 -4.39 -34.66
CA ASN A 74 -13.00 -4.14 -35.85
C ASN A 74 -12.25 -3.34 -36.94
N ALA A 75 -11.16 -2.65 -36.56
CA ALA A 75 -10.26 -1.94 -37.46
C ALA A 75 -8.84 -1.85 -36.86
N GLY A 76 -7.82 -2.06 -37.69
CA GLY A 76 -6.42 -2.20 -37.26
C GLY A 76 -6.04 -3.64 -36.93
N TYR A 77 -4.83 -3.84 -36.41
CA TYR A 77 -4.30 -5.18 -36.15
C TYR A 77 -4.83 -5.79 -34.85
N ASP A 78 -5.10 -7.09 -34.88
CA ASP A 78 -5.45 -7.85 -33.69
C ASP A 78 -4.27 -7.92 -32.72
N ARG A 79 -4.58 -7.85 -31.43
CA ARG A 79 -3.58 -7.81 -30.36
C ARG A 79 -3.96 -8.70 -29.19
N ASN A 80 -2.95 -9.09 -28.43
CA ASN A 80 -3.11 -9.63 -27.09
C ASN A 80 -2.79 -8.52 -26.10
N ASN A 81 -3.58 -8.44 -25.04
CA ASN A 81 -3.35 -7.52 -23.95
C ASN A 81 -3.31 -8.29 -22.62
N VAL A 82 -2.52 -7.81 -21.66
CA VAL A 82 -2.72 -8.17 -20.26
C VAL A 82 -3.76 -7.22 -19.68
N LEU A 83 -4.86 -7.77 -19.18
CA LEU A 83 -5.91 -7.02 -18.50
C LEU A 83 -5.68 -7.09 -17.00
N LEU A 84 -5.83 -5.96 -16.33
CA LEU A 84 -5.76 -5.85 -14.87
C LEU A 84 -7.17 -5.81 -14.29
N ARG A 85 -7.35 -6.42 -13.12
CA ARG A 85 -8.54 -6.26 -12.29
C ARG A 85 -8.08 -5.88 -10.89
N ILE A 86 -8.59 -4.77 -10.37
CA ILE A 86 -8.23 -4.27 -9.05
C ILE A 86 -9.49 -4.26 -8.20
N LYS A 87 -9.49 -5.05 -7.12
CA LYS A 87 -10.62 -5.20 -6.21
C LYS A 87 -10.28 -4.64 -4.84
N ASN A 88 -11.11 -3.72 -4.36
CA ASN A 88 -11.06 -3.22 -2.99
C ASN A 88 -11.81 -4.16 -2.05
N THR A 89 -11.07 -4.80 -1.15
CA THR A 89 -11.60 -5.65 -0.08
C THR A 89 -11.61 -4.97 1.28
N GLY A 90 -11.09 -3.74 1.35
CA GLY A 90 -11.10 -2.92 2.56
C GLY A 90 -12.50 -2.38 2.89
N GLN A 91 -12.55 -1.57 3.94
CA GLN A 91 -13.79 -0.97 4.46
C GLN A 91 -14.00 0.48 3.99
N SER A 92 -12.94 1.14 3.53
CA SER A 92 -12.91 2.50 2.98
C SER A 92 -12.69 2.49 1.46
N ALA A 93 -13.02 3.60 0.79
CA ALA A 93 -12.59 3.81 -0.58
C ALA A 93 -11.07 3.98 -0.62
N LYS A 94 -10.42 3.43 -1.65
CA LYS A 94 -8.97 3.46 -1.81
C LYS A 94 -8.59 4.03 -3.15
N THR A 95 -7.59 4.90 -3.17
CA THR A 95 -6.90 5.31 -4.38
C THR A 95 -5.64 4.48 -4.53
N VAL A 96 -5.49 3.85 -5.69
CA VAL A 96 -4.27 3.14 -6.09
C VAL A 96 -3.55 3.96 -7.15
N ASP A 97 -2.28 4.22 -6.90
CA ASP A 97 -1.39 4.95 -7.80
C ASP A 97 -0.24 4.03 -8.20
N TYR A 98 0.10 3.98 -9.49
CA TYR A 98 1.26 3.24 -9.96
C TYR A 98 1.83 3.83 -11.24
N HIS A 99 3.11 3.54 -11.45
CA HIS A 99 3.78 3.70 -12.72
C HIS A 99 3.90 2.33 -13.40
N LEU A 100 3.44 2.22 -14.63
CA LEU A 100 3.43 0.96 -15.35
C LEU A 100 4.78 0.72 -16.05
N HIS A 101 5.49 -0.33 -15.65
CA HIS A 101 6.67 -0.83 -16.35
C HIS A 101 6.30 -1.99 -17.27
N LEU A 102 6.49 -1.81 -18.57
CA LEU A 102 6.28 -2.84 -19.60
C LEU A 102 7.63 -3.35 -20.12
N TYR A 103 7.78 -4.67 -20.11
CA TYR A 103 9.01 -5.32 -20.54
C TYR A 103 8.80 -6.06 -21.86
N TYR A 104 9.66 -5.76 -22.83
CA TYR A 104 9.69 -6.42 -24.13
C TYR A 104 11.12 -6.84 -24.45
N ASN A 105 11.29 -8.10 -24.85
CA ASN A 105 12.60 -8.76 -25.02
C ASN A 105 13.50 -8.60 -23.77
N GLY A 106 12.90 -8.69 -22.57
CA GLY A 106 13.58 -8.48 -21.29
C GLY A 106 13.95 -7.03 -20.96
N GLU A 107 13.71 -6.08 -21.86
CA GLU A 107 14.03 -4.66 -21.66
C GLU A 107 12.79 -3.88 -21.25
N CYS A 108 12.92 -3.02 -20.24
CA CYS A 108 11.84 -2.10 -19.87
C CYS A 108 11.70 -0.99 -20.92
N LYS A 109 10.49 -0.79 -21.45
CA LYS A 109 10.22 0.25 -22.46
C LYS A 109 9.55 1.49 -21.89
N THR A 110 9.10 1.43 -20.66
CA THR A 110 8.31 2.51 -20.03
C THR A 110 8.88 2.95 -18.69
N CYS A 111 10.05 2.47 -18.28
CA CYS A 111 10.66 2.80 -16.98
C CYS A 111 11.11 4.27 -16.90
N ASP A 112 11.67 4.80 -18.00
CA ASP A 112 12.21 6.15 -18.08
C ASP A 112 11.20 7.10 -18.73
N ASP A 113 9.94 7.04 -18.28
CA ASP A 113 8.89 7.93 -18.79
C ASP A 113 8.99 9.31 -18.15
N SER A 114 9.60 10.25 -18.87
CA SER A 114 9.71 11.65 -18.47
C SER A 114 8.39 12.43 -18.58
N TYR A 115 7.39 11.88 -19.27
CA TYR A 115 6.14 12.56 -19.61
C TYR A 115 4.95 12.07 -18.79
N ASP A 116 5.17 11.14 -17.86
CA ASP A 116 4.15 10.59 -16.96
C ASP A 116 2.95 9.92 -17.67
N GLU A 117 3.12 9.52 -18.95
CA GLU A 117 2.14 8.81 -19.77
C GLU A 117 1.75 7.43 -19.20
N TYR A 118 2.65 6.81 -18.43
CA TYR A 118 2.47 5.51 -17.80
C TYR A 118 2.15 5.60 -16.30
N LYS A 119 1.83 6.79 -15.79
CA LYS A 119 1.31 6.98 -14.43
C LYS A 119 -0.21 6.88 -14.43
N PHE A 120 -0.74 6.02 -13.57
CA PHE A 120 -2.17 5.80 -13.43
C PHE A 120 -2.61 5.94 -11.99
N SER A 121 -3.82 6.48 -11.81
CA SER A 121 -4.46 6.68 -10.52
C SER A 121 -5.93 6.27 -10.63
N TYR A 122 -6.38 5.39 -9.73
CA TYR A 122 -7.76 4.94 -9.70
C TYR A 122 -8.30 4.96 -8.27
N THR A 123 -9.44 5.61 -8.07
CA THR A 123 -10.21 5.52 -6.83
C THR A 123 -11.27 4.44 -6.96
N ILE A 124 -11.29 3.51 -6.00
CA ILE A 124 -12.15 2.32 -5.99
C ILE A 124 -12.93 2.32 -4.68
N ALA A 125 -14.26 2.35 -4.76
CA ALA A 125 -15.08 2.33 -3.56
C ALA A 125 -14.98 0.99 -2.81
N THR A 126 -15.42 1.00 -1.55
CA THR A 126 -15.46 -0.18 -0.69
C THR A 126 -16.20 -1.34 -1.37
N GLY A 127 -15.57 -2.51 -1.46
CA GLY A 127 -16.17 -3.71 -2.05
C GLY A 127 -16.26 -3.73 -3.57
N GLU A 128 -15.96 -2.61 -4.24
CA GLU A 128 -15.99 -2.51 -5.70
C GLU A 128 -14.70 -3.02 -6.34
N GLU A 129 -14.78 -3.26 -7.66
CA GLU A 129 -13.64 -3.58 -8.49
C GLU A 129 -13.67 -2.80 -9.79
N ILE A 130 -12.48 -2.47 -10.29
CA ILE A 130 -12.29 -1.97 -11.65
C ILE A 130 -11.62 -3.04 -12.49
N VAL A 131 -12.10 -3.20 -13.73
CA VAL A 131 -11.68 -4.28 -14.62
C VAL A 131 -11.28 -3.69 -15.97
N GLY A 132 -10.06 -3.96 -16.38
CA GLY A 132 -9.55 -3.66 -17.70
C GLY A 132 -10.31 -4.44 -18.77
N ASN A 133 -10.42 -3.85 -19.96
CA ASN A 133 -11.06 -4.45 -21.12
C ASN A 133 -10.21 -4.22 -22.36
N CYS A 134 -10.64 -4.71 -23.52
CA CYS A 134 -9.86 -4.61 -24.76
C CYS A 134 -9.84 -3.20 -25.39
N ASP A 135 -10.46 -2.20 -24.76
CA ASP A 135 -10.44 -0.81 -25.21
C ASP A 135 -9.05 -0.19 -25.03
N VAL A 136 -8.60 0.52 -26.06
CA VAL A 136 -7.34 1.29 -26.09
C VAL A 136 -7.30 2.44 -25.11
N SER A 137 -8.47 3.00 -24.79
CA SER A 137 -8.58 4.17 -23.93
C SER A 137 -8.20 3.83 -22.48
N ASN A 138 -8.26 2.55 -22.11
CA ASN A 138 -7.98 2.05 -20.76
C ASN A 138 -6.52 1.62 -20.60
N SER A 139 -5.55 2.42 -21.05
CA SER A 139 -4.12 2.04 -21.08
C SER A 139 -3.55 1.61 -19.72
N GLY A 140 -4.07 2.15 -18.62
CA GLY A 140 -3.64 1.76 -17.26
C GLY A 140 -4.15 0.40 -16.77
N LEU A 141 -5.25 -0.12 -17.33
CA LEU A 141 -5.81 -1.43 -16.97
C LEU A 141 -5.72 -2.45 -18.12
N SER A 142 -5.30 -2.01 -19.31
CA SER A 142 -5.19 -2.82 -20.53
C SER A 142 -3.82 -2.62 -21.18
N LEU A 143 -2.92 -3.52 -20.84
CA LEU A 143 -1.50 -3.50 -21.16
C LEU A 143 -1.28 -4.20 -22.50
N PHE A 144 -0.62 -3.58 -23.47
CA PHE A 144 -0.28 -4.28 -24.71
C PHE A 144 0.71 -5.42 -24.44
N ALA A 145 0.44 -6.61 -24.97
CA ALA A 145 1.31 -7.78 -24.83
C ALA A 145 1.83 -8.30 -26.19
N GLY A 146 1.40 -7.69 -27.30
CA GLY A 146 1.88 -8.05 -28.63
C GLY A 146 0.76 -8.18 -29.67
N TRP A 147 1.16 -8.26 -30.93
CA TRP A 147 0.24 -8.50 -32.04
C TRP A 147 -0.14 -9.99 -32.11
N SER A 148 -1.43 -10.27 -32.30
CA SER A 148 -1.94 -11.63 -32.48
C SER A 148 -2.21 -11.97 -33.95
N GLU A 149 -2.13 -10.97 -34.84
CA GLU A 149 -2.32 -11.16 -36.28
C GLU A 149 -1.19 -11.94 -36.96
N LYS A 150 -1.57 -12.77 -37.94
CA LYS A 150 -0.62 -13.58 -38.71
C LYS A 150 0.20 -12.70 -39.66
N GLY A 151 1.51 -12.91 -39.68
CA GLY A 151 2.42 -12.20 -40.59
C GLY A 151 2.99 -10.90 -40.04
N ILE A 152 2.57 -10.48 -38.84
CA ILE A 152 3.18 -9.36 -38.13
C ILE A 152 4.27 -9.88 -37.20
N SER A 153 5.43 -9.24 -37.22
CA SER A 153 6.51 -9.53 -36.27
C SER A 153 6.00 -9.35 -34.84
N LYS A 154 6.08 -10.43 -34.07
CA LYS A 154 5.68 -10.41 -32.66
C LYS A 154 6.74 -9.66 -31.86
N VAL A 155 6.26 -8.80 -30.98
CA VAL A 155 7.10 -8.27 -29.90
C VAL A 155 7.10 -9.33 -28.80
N ASP A 156 8.28 -9.70 -28.29
CA ASP A 156 8.36 -10.66 -27.19
C ASP A 156 7.97 -9.95 -25.89
N TYR A 157 6.72 -10.09 -25.47
CA TYR A 157 6.30 -9.58 -24.18
C TYR A 157 6.90 -10.45 -23.08
N SER A 158 7.70 -9.83 -22.22
CA SER A 158 8.44 -10.53 -21.18
C SER A 158 7.84 -10.34 -19.79
N GLY A 159 6.92 -9.37 -19.63
CA GLY A 159 6.17 -9.17 -18.39
C GLY A 159 5.84 -7.72 -18.10
N PHE A 160 5.30 -7.47 -16.91
CA PHE A 160 5.04 -6.13 -16.40
C PHE A 160 5.35 -6.00 -14.90
N GLU A 161 5.49 -4.76 -14.45
CA GLU A 161 5.56 -4.40 -13.04
C GLU A 161 4.71 -3.14 -12.79
N LEU A 162 3.97 -3.12 -11.67
CA LEU A 162 3.36 -1.91 -11.14
C LEU A 162 4.38 -1.24 -10.21
N ALA A 163 5.26 -0.43 -10.79
CA ALA A 163 6.30 0.27 -10.07
C ALA A 163 5.75 1.46 -9.30
N LEU A 164 6.44 1.83 -8.22
CA LEU A 164 6.01 2.91 -7.31
C LEU A 164 4.55 2.74 -6.85
N LEU A 165 4.07 1.49 -6.76
CA LEU A 165 2.71 1.18 -6.37
C LEU A 165 2.45 1.69 -4.95
N GLN A 166 1.47 2.58 -4.84
CA GLN A 166 1.02 3.16 -3.59
C GLN A 166 -0.49 2.99 -3.47
N VAL A 167 -0.95 2.75 -2.24
CA VAL A 167 -2.36 2.69 -1.89
C VAL A 167 -2.61 3.73 -0.83
N ARG A 168 -3.67 4.52 -1.02
CA ARG A 168 -4.07 5.57 -0.09
C ARG A 168 -5.54 5.38 0.25
N ASP A 169 -5.86 5.44 1.54
CA ASP A 169 -7.24 5.53 1.98
C ASP A 169 -7.80 6.93 1.68
N GLU A 170 -8.94 6.98 1.01
CA GLU A 170 -9.71 8.22 0.77
C GLU A 170 -10.69 8.50 1.92
N GLY A 171 -10.64 7.69 2.97
CA GLY A 171 -11.61 7.67 4.05
C GLY A 171 -13.00 7.21 3.58
N PHE A 172 -13.98 7.36 4.46
CA PHE A 172 -15.38 7.15 4.07
C PHE A 172 -15.90 8.40 3.35
N SER A 173 -16.50 8.20 2.18
CA SER A 173 -17.08 9.28 1.39
C SER A 173 -18.55 9.00 1.08
N ASP A 174 -19.43 9.84 1.61
CA ASP A 174 -20.85 9.87 1.27
C ASP A 174 -21.29 11.33 1.14
N GLN A 175 -21.66 11.73 -0.08
CA GLN A 175 -21.90 13.15 -0.37
C GLN A 175 -23.16 13.68 0.31
N GLU A 176 -24.16 12.83 0.51
CA GLU A 176 -25.40 13.21 1.20
C GLU A 176 -25.13 13.45 2.69
N LEU A 177 -24.43 12.52 3.33
CA LEU A 177 -24.01 12.67 4.73
C LEU A 177 -23.04 13.84 4.91
N LYS A 178 -22.09 14.03 3.99
CA LYS A 178 -21.19 15.19 4.01
C LYS A 178 -22.01 16.48 4.01
N ASN A 179 -22.93 16.64 3.06
CA ASN A 179 -23.77 17.84 2.97
C ASN A 179 -24.58 18.06 4.26
N LYS A 180 -25.16 16.99 4.84
CA LYS A 180 -25.86 17.03 6.13
C LYS A 180 -24.96 17.58 7.24
N PHE A 181 -23.79 16.99 7.46
CA PHE A 181 -22.90 17.37 8.57
C PHE A 181 -22.18 18.71 8.38
N TYR A 182 -21.98 19.15 7.14
CA TYR A 182 -21.38 20.47 6.87
C TYR A 182 -22.26 21.63 7.34
N GLN A 183 -23.58 21.43 7.44
CA GLN A 183 -24.53 22.46 7.87
C GLN A 183 -24.71 22.52 9.40
N GLU A 184 -24.27 21.50 10.14
CA GLU A 184 -24.41 21.43 11.60
C GLU A 184 -23.48 22.41 12.33
N ASP A 185 -23.78 22.76 13.58
CA ASP A 185 -22.78 23.42 14.45
C ASP A 185 -21.64 22.45 14.79
N LEU A 186 -20.40 22.92 14.94
CA LEU A 186 -19.25 22.05 15.24
C LEU A 186 -19.38 21.34 16.60
N THR A 187 -19.98 22.00 17.59
CA THR A 187 -20.24 21.44 18.91
C THR A 187 -21.32 20.36 18.84
N ASP A 188 -22.37 20.60 18.04
CA ASP A 188 -23.46 19.63 17.88
C ASP A 188 -23.03 18.42 17.05
N LEU A 189 -22.20 18.62 16.00
CA LEU A 189 -21.57 17.53 15.27
C LEU A 189 -20.68 16.67 16.19
N ARG A 190 -19.94 17.30 17.11
CA ARG A 190 -19.14 16.56 18.09
C ARG A 190 -20.00 15.73 19.05
N LYS A 191 -21.13 16.26 19.52
CA LYS A 191 -22.10 15.49 20.34
C LYS A 191 -22.70 14.34 19.53
N TYR A 192 -23.01 14.58 18.25
CA TYR A 192 -23.53 13.56 17.35
C TYR A 192 -22.56 12.39 17.18
N ILE A 193 -21.27 12.69 16.94
CA ILE A 193 -20.21 11.67 16.87
C ILE A 193 -20.13 10.85 18.17
N ALA A 194 -20.19 11.50 19.33
CA ALA A 194 -20.19 10.79 20.62
C ALA A 194 -21.38 9.84 20.77
N ASN A 195 -22.57 10.25 20.33
CA ASN A 195 -23.77 9.41 20.33
C ASN A 195 -23.65 8.23 19.36
N LEU A 196 -23.11 8.45 18.15
CA LEU A 196 -22.86 7.37 17.19
C LEU A 196 -21.92 6.30 17.77
N ARG A 197 -20.82 6.72 18.42
CA ARG A 197 -19.90 5.80 19.11
C ARG A 197 -20.62 4.99 20.19
N GLU A 198 -21.41 5.65 21.05
CA GLU A 198 -22.16 4.96 22.11
C GLU A 198 -23.17 3.94 21.55
N ASN A 199 -23.81 4.25 20.42
CA ASN A 199 -24.76 3.34 19.78
C ASN A 199 -24.08 2.14 19.12
N LEU A 200 -22.89 2.33 18.54
CA LEU A 200 -22.07 1.23 18.00
C LEU A 200 -21.64 0.26 19.11
N ASP A 201 -21.11 0.77 20.23
CA ASP A 201 -20.71 -0.05 21.39
C ASP A 201 -21.89 -0.87 21.97
N LYS A 202 -23.08 -0.26 22.01
CA LYS A 202 -24.33 -0.94 22.44
C LYS A 202 -24.80 -2.01 21.46
N THR A 203 -24.46 -1.88 20.19
CA THR A 203 -24.85 -2.84 19.15
C THR A 203 -23.92 -4.05 19.18
N ASP A 204 -22.61 -3.83 19.30
CA ASP A 204 -21.60 -4.89 19.45
C ASP A 204 -21.84 -5.75 20.70
N SER A 205 -22.23 -5.13 21.81
CA SER A 205 -22.56 -5.86 23.04
C SER A 205 -23.85 -6.71 22.96
N ARG A 206 -24.75 -6.41 22.00
CA ARG A 206 -26.00 -7.16 21.77
C ARG A 206 -25.89 -8.20 20.65
N GLU A 207 -25.03 -7.97 19.65
CA GLU A 207 -24.81 -8.88 18.53
C GLU A 207 -23.97 -10.13 18.88
N SER A 208 -23.40 -10.22 20.09
CA SER A 208 -22.84 -11.50 20.59
C SER A 208 -23.90 -12.61 20.77
N LYS A 209 -25.18 -12.34 20.49
CA LYS A 209 -26.29 -13.30 20.62
C LYS A 209 -27.07 -13.66 19.36
N ASN A 210 -26.82 -13.09 18.18
CA ASN A 210 -27.42 -13.61 16.93
C ASN A 210 -26.63 -13.17 15.70
N SER A 211 -26.19 -14.15 14.91
CA SER A 211 -25.42 -13.92 13.69
C SER A 211 -26.27 -13.33 12.57
N GLY A 212 -25.73 -12.30 11.92
CA GLY A 212 -25.99 -11.98 10.52
C GLY A 212 -27.14 -11.01 10.30
N SER A 213 -26.80 -9.72 10.11
CA SER A 213 -27.62 -8.83 9.30
C SER A 213 -26.84 -7.59 8.89
N GLU A 214 -27.04 -7.18 7.64
CA GLU A 214 -26.55 -6.04 6.85
C GLU A 214 -26.59 -4.63 7.52
N VAL A 215 -26.81 -4.51 8.83
CA VAL A 215 -27.13 -3.24 9.51
C VAL A 215 -25.87 -2.49 9.99
N ALA A 216 -24.75 -3.16 10.22
CA ALA A 216 -23.55 -2.56 10.81
C ALA A 216 -22.78 -1.60 9.88
N GLN A 217 -22.88 -1.77 8.55
CA GLN A 217 -22.11 -0.93 7.61
C GLN A 217 -22.59 0.52 7.55
N VAL A 218 -23.88 0.77 7.82
CA VAL A 218 -24.47 2.12 7.69
C VAL A 218 -24.15 3.01 8.90
N SER A 219 -23.85 2.45 10.08
CA SER A 219 -23.48 3.21 11.27
C SER A 219 -21.99 3.54 11.38
N GLU A 220 -21.09 2.63 11.01
CA GLU A 220 -19.64 2.88 11.02
C GLU A 220 -19.24 3.85 9.91
N LYS A 221 -19.85 3.69 8.71
CA LYS A 221 -19.71 4.65 7.62
C LYS A 221 -20.19 6.05 8.03
N GLU A 222 -21.35 6.16 8.67
CA GLU A 222 -21.87 7.46 9.11
C GLU A 222 -20.96 8.12 10.15
N LEU A 223 -20.45 7.34 11.12
CA LEU A 223 -19.48 7.81 12.11
C LEU A 223 -18.23 8.38 11.44
N MET A 224 -17.63 7.62 10.51
CA MET A 224 -16.40 8.05 9.86
C MET A 224 -16.61 9.26 8.95
N VAL A 225 -17.74 9.37 8.25
CA VAL A 225 -18.07 10.57 7.48
C VAL A 225 -18.24 11.79 8.38
N ALA A 226 -18.89 11.63 9.55
CA ALA A 226 -19.04 12.72 10.52
C ALA A 226 -17.67 13.18 11.07
N ILE A 227 -16.77 12.24 11.38
CA ILE A 227 -15.40 12.52 11.82
C ILE A 227 -14.61 13.29 10.75
N GLU A 228 -14.65 12.84 9.49
CA GLU A 228 -13.99 13.51 8.36
C GLU A 228 -14.46 14.96 8.17
N VAL A 229 -15.77 15.19 8.27
CA VAL A 229 -16.35 16.53 8.18
C VAL A 229 -15.92 17.39 9.36
N TRP A 230 -15.90 16.83 10.58
CA TRP A 230 -15.44 17.54 11.77
C TRP A 230 -13.99 17.99 11.61
N ILE A 231 -13.08 17.08 11.25
CA ILE A 231 -11.65 17.37 11.02
C ILE A 231 -11.49 18.43 9.93
N THR A 232 -12.21 18.30 8.81
CA THR A 232 -12.10 19.25 7.71
C THR A 232 -12.54 20.64 8.11
N ARG A 233 -13.64 20.77 8.87
CA ARG A 233 -14.14 22.07 9.35
C ARG A 233 -13.24 22.67 10.43
N ASP A 234 -12.70 21.84 11.31
CA ASP A 234 -11.71 22.22 12.32
C ASP A 234 -10.44 22.80 11.68
N ALA A 235 -10.00 22.22 10.55
CA ALA A 235 -8.89 22.72 9.72
C ALA A 235 -9.20 24.04 8.99
N MET A 236 -10.47 24.35 8.74
CA MET A 236 -10.91 25.58 8.06
C MET A 236 -11.21 26.74 9.01
N ALA A 237 -11.34 26.49 10.32
CA ALA A 237 -11.70 27.51 11.29
C ALA A 237 -10.60 28.58 11.45
N VAL A 238 -10.96 29.86 11.30
CA VAL A 238 -10.04 31.02 11.25
C VAL A 238 -9.61 31.51 12.65
N SER A 239 -10.25 31.05 13.73
CA SER A 239 -9.89 31.40 15.11
C SER A 239 -9.79 30.13 15.98
N PRO A 240 -8.60 29.80 16.53
CA PRO A 240 -8.39 28.60 17.36
C PRO A 240 -9.00 28.68 18.77
N ASN A 241 -9.73 29.76 19.11
CA ASN A 241 -9.91 30.17 20.51
C ASN A 241 -11.19 29.69 21.20
N GLU A 242 -11.97 28.77 20.63
CA GLU A 242 -12.87 27.98 21.46
C GLU A 242 -12.14 26.72 21.89
N LEU A 243 -11.54 26.79 23.08
CA LEU A 243 -10.98 25.69 23.87
C LEU A 243 -12.03 24.61 24.10
N LEU A 244 -12.34 23.84 23.07
CA LEU A 244 -12.90 22.51 23.20
C LEU A 244 -11.75 21.60 23.61
N ASN A 245 -12.00 20.68 24.55
CA ASN A 245 -11.06 19.60 24.86
C ASN A 245 -10.58 18.94 23.55
N PRO A 246 -9.34 18.44 23.47
CA PRO A 246 -8.84 17.77 22.27
C PRO A 246 -9.85 16.73 21.76
N PHE A 247 -10.01 16.64 20.45
CA PHE A 247 -10.89 15.65 19.83
C PHE A 247 -10.24 14.27 19.88
N GLU A 248 -10.90 13.33 20.55
CA GLU A 248 -10.38 11.97 20.72
C GLU A 248 -10.72 11.12 19.50
N LEU A 249 -9.70 10.47 18.95
CA LEU A 249 -9.79 9.50 17.85
C LEU A 249 -9.23 8.16 18.33
N THR A 250 -9.94 7.07 18.04
CA THR A 250 -9.40 5.74 18.27
C THR A 250 -8.37 5.36 17.21
N VAL A 251 -7.47 4.42 17.51
CA VAL A 251 -6.51 3.89 16.53
C VAL A 251 -7.21 3.37 15.26
N ASN A 252 -8.38 2.73 15.39
CA ASN A 252 -9.15 2.24 14.25
C ASN A 252 -9.72 3.39 13.41
N GLU A 253 -10.29 4.41 14.04
CA GLU A 253 -10.78 5.60 13.32
C GLU A 253 -9.62 6.29 12.57
N VAL A 254 -8.44 6.42 13.21
CA VAL A 254 -7.24 7.00 12.57
C VAL A 254 -6.83 6.23 11.31
N ARG A 255 -6.88 4.89 11.34
CA ARG A 255 -6.55 4.03 10.19
C ARG A 255 -7.52 4.26 9.02
N LEU A 256 -8.76 4.63 9.32
CA LEU A 256 -9.84 4.79 8.36
C LEU A 256 -9.98 6.24 7.85
N LEU A 257 -9.13 7.16 8.31
CA LEU A 257 -9.11 8.53 7.81
C LEU A 257 -8.56 8.61 6.39
N SER A 258 -9.06 9.59 5.65
CA SER A 258 -8.47 10.08 4.41
C SER A 258 -7.06 10.58 4.66
N ALA A 259 -6.18 10.42 3.67
CA ALA A 259 -4.80 10.90 3.75
C ALA A 259 -4.70 12.39 4.15
N LYS A 260 -5.65 13.22 3.69
CA LYS A 260 -5.72 14.64 4.03
C LYS A 260 -6.02 14.85 5.53
N SER A 261 -7.06 14.20 6.04
CA SER A 261 -7.45 14.31 7.44
C SER A 261 -6.40 13.71 8.37
N LEU A 262 -5.80 12.58 8.00
CA LEU A 262 -4.68 11.99 8.72
C LEU A 262 -3.48 12.95 8.83
N ASN A 263 -3.09 13.58 7.73
CA ASN A 263 -2.00 14.55 7.74
C ASN A 263 -2.31 15.77 8.64
N TYR A 264 -3.56 16.24 8.61
CA TYR A 264 -4.00 17.33 9.48
C TYR A 264 -3.94 16.94 10.96
N VAL A 265 -4.52 15.79 11.32
CA VAL A 265 -4.51 15.24 12.69
C VAL A 265 -3.08 15.10 13.22
N ASN A 266 -2.17 14.53 12.43
CA ASN A 266 -0.77 14.35 12.81
C ASN A 266 -0.02 15.68 13.00
N GLY A 267 -0.44 16.74 12.31
CA GLY A 267 0.15 18.08 12.42
C GLY A 267 -0.35 18.91 13.61
N HIS A 268 -1.41 18.48 14.31
CA HIS A 268 -2.09 19.26 15.36
C HIS A 268 -2.33 18.43 16.64
N PRO A 269 -1.27 17.97 17.32
CA PRO A 269 -1.38 17.11 18.51
C PRO A 269 -2.00 17.82 19.73
N ASP A 270 -2.09 19.15 19.71
CA ASP A 270 -2.80 19.97 20.68
C ASP A 270 -4.33 19.95 20.48
N ARG A 271 -4.78 19.60 19.28
CA ARG A 271 -6.21 19.55 18.90
C ARG A 271 -6.77 18.13 18.88
N PHE A 272 -5.92 17.12 18.66
CA PHE A 272 -6.32 15.73 18.53
C PHE A 272 -5.54 14.81 19.48
N VAL A 273 -6.25 13.88 20.10
CA VAL A 273 -5.63 12.84 20.94
C VAL A 273 -6.00 11.48 20.40
N ILE A 274 -5.00 10.65 20.11
CA ILE A 274 -5.20 9.27 19.69
C ILE A 274 -5.29 8.40 20.94
N ILE A 275 -6.41 7.70 21.09
CA ILE A 275 -6.68 6.79 22.20
C ILE A 275 -6.77 5.35 21.72
N ASN A 276 -6.44 4.40 22.58
CA ASN A 276 -6.78 3.00 22.33
C ASN A 276 -8.29 2.82 22.57
N GLN A 277 -8.95 1.96 21.77
CA GLN A 277 -10.35 1.60 22.02
C GLN A 277 -10.53 1.15 23.49
N LYS A 278 -11.61 1.62 24.12
CA LYS A 278 -12.01 1.18 25.45
C LYS A 278 -12.74 -0.17 25.39
#